data_AF-X1IGR6-F1
#
_entry.id   AF-X1IGR6-F1
#
_cell.length_a   1.000
_cell.length_b   1.000
_cell.length_c   1.000
_cell.angle_alpha   90.00
_cell.angle_beta   90.00
_cell.angle_gamma   90.00
#
_symmetry.space_group_name_H-M   'P 1'
#
loop_
_entity.id
_entity.type
_entity.pdbx_description
1 polymer ?
#
loop_
_entity_poly.entity_id
_entity_poly.type
_entity_poly.pdbx_seq_one_letter_code
_entity_poly.pdbx_strand_id
1 'polypeptide(L)'
;ELLWLCLSVDCLLGSIPLKVKEESLLVEENVTKQLYKDYAAFRIDLWQNMVKNRPEVDQLLLFKKTQKLLDRFLFIFFAEDSGLLPPNSISRIVKRWNVLQDEDAYKPLYDIFNQYFGYINTGRKGKTPQDDIFAYNGGLFFSDEVLDNIVIDDDVLQPHVMKLTAYDFQSEIDVNILGHIFENSLSEIENVIAKLEGKEVDKNKTKRKKEGIFYTPKYITKYIIDNTLGKLCEEKKTELGIVDEEYAKGRRNRKKETIKKL
;
A
#
# COMPACT_ATOMS: atom_id res chain seq x y z
N GLU A 1 -24.77 -16.54 9.01
CA GLU A 1 -24.00 -17.66 8.44
C GLU A 1 -22.64 -17.84 9.13
N LEU A 2 -21.75 -16.84 9.16
CA LEU A 2 -20.43 -16.97 9.82
C LEU A 2 -20.51 -17.36 11.31
N LEU A 3 -21.42 -16.75 12.08
CA LEU A 3 -21.65 -17.13 13.49
C LEU A 3 -22.15 -18.57 13.64
N TRP A 4 -22.92 -19.07 12.67
CA TRP A 4 -23.41 -20.45 12.70
C TRP A 4 -22.29 -21.44 12.37
N LEU A 5 -21.43 -21.12 11.40
CA LEU A 5 -20.21 -21.90 11.12
C LEU A 5 -19.32 -21.97 12.36
N CYS A 6 -19.12 -20.85 13.07
CA CYS A 6 -18.23 -20.78 14.22
C CYS A 6 -18.80 -21.40 15.52
N LEU A 7 -20.13 -21.39 15.70
CA LEU A 7 -20.76 -21.68 16.99
C LEU A 7 -21.74 -22.86 16.98
N SER A 8 -22.11 -23.41 15.83
CA SER A 8 -23.00 -24.57 15.79
C SER A 8 -22.28 -25.80 16.38
N VAL A 9 -23.05 -26.60 17.12
CA VAL A 9 -22.55 -27.80 17.82
C VAL A 9 -21.89 -28.77 16.84
N ASP A 10 -22.50 -28.98 15.68
CA ASP A 10 -21.97 -29.89 14.65
C ASP A 10 -20.62 -29.40 14.10
N CYS A 11 -20.47 -28.09 13.86
CA CYS A 11 -19.20 -27.52 13.39
C CYS A 11 -18.12 -27.53 14.48
N LEU A 12 -18.46 -27.25 15.74
CA LEU A 12 -17.53 -27.27 16.87
C LEU A 12 -17.00 -28.68 17.13
N LEU A 13 -17.88 -29.68 17.15
CA LEU A 13 -17.50 -31.08 17.35
C LEU A 13 -16.69 -31.63 16.17
N GLY A 14 -16.92 -31.13 14.96
CA GLY A 14 -16.14 -31.46 13.77
C GLY A 14 -14.82 -30.69 13.60
N SER A 15 -14.49 -29.78 14.52
CA SER A 15 -13.34 -28.85 14.42
C SER A 15 -13.32 -28.05 13.10
N ILE A 16 -14.48 -27.82 12.49
CA ILE A 16 -14.60 -27.15 11.20
C ILE A 16 -14.09 -25.70 11.27
N PRO A 17 -14.41 -24.89 12.31
CA PRO A 17 -13.89 -23.53 12.41
C PRO A 17 -12.35 -23.46 12.47
N LEU A 18 -11.72 -24.44 13.15
CA LEU A 18 -10.26 -24.50 13.24
C LEU A 18 -9.64 -24.80 11.87
N LYS A 19 -10.17 -25.81 11.15
CA LYS A 19 -9.71 -26.15 9.80
C LYS A 19 -9.86 -24.99 8.83
N VAL A 20 -11.02 -24.33 8.82
CA VAL A 20 -11.26 -23.16 7.96
C VAL A 20 -10.29 -22.02 8.30
N LYS A 21 -9.98 -21.80 9.58
CA LYS A 21 -8.97 -20.81 9.99
C LYS A 21 -7.57 -21.17 9.49
N GLU A 22 -7.15 -22.42 9.64
CA GLU A 22 -5.84 -22.90 9.17
C GLU A 22 -5.72 -22.81 7.65
N GLU A 23 -6.77 -23.19 6.92
CA GLU A 23 -6.86 -23.06 5.47
C GLU A 23 -6.83 -21.58 5.03
N SER A 24 -7.54 -20.69 5.73
CA SER A 24 -7.51 -19.24 5.47
C SER A 24 -6.09 -18.68 5.60
N LEU A 25 -5.36 -19.06 6.65
CA LEU A 25 -3.97 -18.61 6.84
C LEU A 25 -3.05 -19.07 5.71
N LEU A 26 -3.24 -20.30 5.21
CA LEU A 26 -2.47 -20.80 4.06
C LEU A 26 -2.82 -20.05 2.78
N VAL A 27 -4.09 -19.71 2.56
CA VAL A 27 -4.53 -18.90 1.42
C VAL A 27 -3.92 -17.51 1.50
N GLU A 28 -4.02 -16.83 2.64
CA GLU A 28 -3.40 -15.52 2.88
C GLU A 28 -1.89 -15.55 2.61
N GLU A 29 -1.17 -16.57 3.09
CA GLU A 29 0.26 -16.74 2.85
C GLU A 29 0.58 -16.94 1.36
N ASN A 30 -0.26 -17.70 0.64
CA ASN A 30 -0.07 -17.93 -0.79
C ASN A 30 -0.35 -16.66 -1.61
N VAL A 31 -1.43 -15.94 -1.30
CA VAL A 31 -1.76 -14.65 -1.92
C VAL A 31 -0.62 -13.66 -1.69
N THR A 32 -0.11 -13.60 -0.47
CA THR A 32 1.07 -12.79 -0.10
C THR A 32 2.28 -13.07 -0.98
N LYS A 33 2.65 -14.35 -1.12
CA LYS A 33 3.81 -14.76 -1.92
C LYS A 33 3.62 -14.39 -3.40
N GLN A 34 2.40 -14.56 -3.90
CA GLN A 34 2.08 -14.27 -5.29
C GLN A 34 2.06 -12.77 -5.58
N LEU A 35 1.49 -11.96 -4.68
CA LEU A 35 1.58 -10.50 -4.70
C LEU A 35 3.02 -10.03 -4.72
N TYR A 36 3.87 -10.57 -3.84
CA TYR A 36 5.30 -10.21 -3.80
C TYR A 36 5.99 -10.50 -5.14
N LYS A 37 5.75 -11.68 -5.71
CA LYS A 37 6.32 -12.08 -6.99
C LYS A 37 5.88 -11.13 -8.12
N ASP A 38 4.62 -10.73 -8.12
CA ASP A 38 4.07 -9.83 -9.13
C ASP A 38 4.59 -8.41 -8.98
N TYR A 39 4.70 -7.92 -7.74
CA TYR A 39 5.31 -6.64 -7.42
C TYR A 39 6.79 -6.59 -7.83
N ALA A 40 7.56 -7.66 -7.54
CA ALA A 40 8.97 -7.75 -7.91
C ALA A 40 9.15 -7.79 -9.43
N ALA A 41 8.29 -8.52 -10.15
CA ALA A 41 8.28 -8.54 -11.61
C ALA A 41 7.98 -7.16 -12.18
N PHE A 42 6.95 -6.47 -11.68
CA PHE A 42 6.61 -5.12 -12.12
C PHE A 42 7.79 -4.16 -11.95
N ARG A 43 8.50 -4.23 -10.81
CA ARG A 43 9.68 -3.39 -10.59
C ARG A 43 10.79 -3.63 -11.60
N ILE A 44 11.11 -4.90 -11.87
CA ILE A 44 12.19 -5.24 -12.80
C ILE A 44 11.84 -4.75 -14.20
N ASP A 45 10.63 -5.05 -14.67
CA ASP A 45 10.19 -4.69 -16.01
C ASP A 45 10.10 -3.17 -16.18
N LEU A 46 9.57 -2.47 -15.17
CA LEU A 46 9.49 -1.01 -15.15
C LEU A 46 10.88 -0.38 -15.17
N TRP A 47 11.82 -0.87 -14.37
CA TRP A 47 13.20 -0.38 -14.37
C TRP A 47 13.89 -0.62 -15.72
N GLN A 48 13.77 -1.82 -16.28
CA GLN A 48 14.35 -2.15 -17.59
C GLN A 48 13.75 -1.27 -18.70
N ASN A 49 12.44 -1.02 -18.66
CA ASN A 49 11.77 -0.14 -19.60
C ASN A 49 12.28 1.30 -19.48
N MET A 50 12.41 1.82 -18.26
CA MET A 50 12.99 3.14 -17.99
C MET A 50 14.43 3.27 -18.52
N VAL A 51 15.28 2.26 -18.30
CA VAL A 51 16.67 2.25 -18.79
C VAL A 51 16.72 2.19 -20.31
N LYS A 52 15.86 1.39 -20.94
CA LYS A 52 15.75 1.30 -22.41
C LYS A 52 15.33 2.63 -23.03
N ASN A 53 14.36 3.33 -22.42
CA ASN A 53 13.79 4.56 -22.95
C ASN A 53 14.61 5.82 -22.61
N ARG A 54 15.48 5.75 -21.59
CA ARG A 54 16.37 6.85 -21.15
C ARG A 54 17.79 6.33 -20.85
N PRO A 55 18.52 5.78 -21.84
CA PRO A 55 19.85 5.20 -21.63
C PRO A 55 20.91 6.21 -21.17
N GLU A 56 20.67 7.51 -21.40
CA GLU A 56 21.52 8.62 -20.98
C GLU A 56 21.44 8.92 -19.48
N VAL A 57 20.40 8.46 -18.79
CA VAL A 57 20.19 8.70 -17.36
C VAL A 57 20.88 7.60 -16.56
N ASP A 58 21.52 7.99 -15.45
CA ASP A 58 22.15 7.06 -14.52
C ASP A 58 21.17 5.94 -14.07
N GLN A 59 21.59 4.68 -14.25
CA GLN A 59 20.74 3.51 -14.00
C GLN A 59 20.35 3.39 -12.52
N LEU A 60 21.23 3.82 -11.62
CA LEU A 60 20.97 3.85 -10.18
C LEU A 60 19.90 4.90 -9.83
N LEU A 61 19.96 6.07 -10.45
CA LEU A 61 18.89 7.07 -10.36
C LEU A 61 17.57 6.52 -10.88
N LEU A 62 17.53 5.91 -12.08
CA LEU A 62 16.32 5.31 -12.64
C LEU A 62 15.74 4.23 -11.74
N PHE A 63 16.59 3.42 -11.11
CA PHE A 63 16.15 2.40 -10.17
C PHE A 63 15.48 3.01 -8.92
N LYS A 64 16.04 4.10 -8.35
CA LYS A 64 15.41 4.84 -7.24
C LYS A 64 14.07 5.45 -7.66
N LYS A 65 13.97 5.95 -8.89
CA LYS A 65 12.72 6.50 -9.44
C LYS A 65 11.67 5.42 -9.70
N THR A 66 12.09 4.25 -10.14
CA THR A 66 11.24 3.05 -10.25
C THR A 66 10.58 2.74 -8.91
N GLN A 67 11.36 2.71 -7.82
CA GLN A 67 10.81 2.47 -6.47
C GLN A 67 9.77 3.53 -6.08
N LYS A 68 10.08 4.81 -6.24
CA LYS A 68 9.13 5.90 -5.94
C LYS A 68 7.83 5.76 -6.74
N LEU A 69 7.91 5.38 -8.02
CA LEU A 69 6.73 5.18 -8.86
C LEU A 69 5.91 3.96 -8.39
N LEU A 70 6.57 2.86 -8.01
CA LEU A 70 5.88 1.71 -7.42
C LEU A 70 5.20 2.04 -6.09
N ASP A 71 5.84 2.85 -5.25
CA ASP A 71 5.27 3.29 -3.99
C ASP A 71 3.99 4.14 -4.22
N ARG A 72 3.95 4.94 -5.30
CA ARG A 72 2.72 5.65 -5.73
C ARG A 72 1.62 4.68 -6.12
N PHE A 73 1.92 3.64 -6.90
CA PHE A 73 0.93 2.64 -7.28
C PHE A 73 0.43 1.85 -6.06
N LEU A 74 1.35 1.41 -5.20
CA LEU A 74 1.04 0.69 -3.97
C LEU A 74 0.14 1.50 -3.04
N PHE A 75 0.39 2.81 -2.92
CA PHE A 75 -0.49 3.71 -2.20
C PHE A 75 -1.91 3.71 -2.80
N ILE A 76 -2.02 3.80 -4.14
CA ILE A 76 -3.34 3.85 -4.79
C ILE A 76 -4.10 2.54 -4.59
N PHE A 77 -3.46 1.38 -4.77
CA PHE A 77 -4.10 0.08 -4.56
C PHE A 77 -4.65 -0.05 -3.13
N PHE A 78 -3.86 0.34 -2.13
CA PHE A 78 -4.32 0.31 -0.74
C PHE A 78 -5.43 1.33 -0.46
N ALA A 79 -5.30 2.53 -1.02
CA ALA A 79 -6.21 3.62 -0.74
C ALA A 79 -7.58 3.45 -1.42
N GLU A 80 -7.65 2.81 -2.60
CA GLU A 80 -8.93 2.53 -3.27
C GLU A 80 -9.75 1.47 -2.51
N ASP A 81 -9.10 0.48 -1.90
CA ASP A 81 -9.78 -0.54 -1.08
C ASP A 81 -10.10 -0.05 0.33
N SER A 82 -9.26 0.82 0.91
CA SER A 82 -9.50 1.42 2.23
C SER A 82 -10.55 2.54 2.23
N GLY A 83 -11.12 2.88 1.07
CA GLY A 83 -12.08 3.98 0.91
C GLY A 83 -11.47 5.37 1.09
N LEU A 84 -10.14 5.50 0.96
CA LEU A 84 -9.41 6.77 0.99
C LEU A 84 -9.42 7.45 -0.38
N LEU A 85 -9.37 6.66 -1.46
CA LEU A 85 -9.55 7.11 -2.82
C LEU A 85 -10.85 6.55 -3.41
N PRO A 86 -11.35 7.13 -4.53
CA PRO A 86 -12.47 6.56 -5.25
C PRO A 86 -12.23 5.08 -5.58
N PRO A 87 -13.26 4.22 -5.47
CA PRO A 87 -13.09 2.79 -5.69
C PRO A 87 -12.72 2.50 -7.15
N ASN A 88 -11.92 1.44 -7.35
CA ASN A 88 -11.49 0.97 -8.67
C ASN A 88 -10.80 2.07 -9.52
N SER A 89 -10.01 2.94 -8.89
CA SER A 89 -9.34 4.07 -9.54
C SER A 89 -8.44 3.60 -10.67
N ILE A 90 -7.61 2.57 -10.44
CA ILE A 90 -6.71 2.02 -11.46
C ILE A 90 -7.50 1.46 -12.64
N SER A 91 -8.49 0.60 -12.36
CA SER A 91 -9.35 0.01 -13.38
C SER A 91 -10.11 1.07 -14.20
N ARG A 92 -10.57 2.16 -13.57
CA ARG A 92 -11.20 3.29 -14.26
C ARG A 92 -10.23 4.05 -15.16
N ILE A 93 -8.97 4.21 -14.74
CA ILE A 93 -7.93 4.85 -15.55
C ILE A 93 -7.64 4.02 -16.80
N VAL A 94 -7.44 2.71 -16.65
CA VAL A 94 -7.18 1.80 -17.79
C VAL A 94 -8.39 1.74 -18.73
N LYS A 95 -9.62 1.70 -18.19
CA LYS A 95 -10.84 1.80 -19.00
C LYS A 95 -10.89 3.09 -19.82
N ARG A 96 -10.54 4.22 -19.20
CA ARG A 96 -10.47 5.52 -19.89
C ARG A 96 -9.40 5.51 -20.99
N TRP A 97 -8.24 4.93 -20.72
CA TRP A 97 -7.16 4.79 -21.71
C TRP A 97 -7.61 3.99 -22.94
N ASN A 98 -8.32 2.87 -22.76
CA ASN A 98 -8.90 2.12 -23.89
C ASN A 98 -9.89 2.96 -24.71
N VAL A 99 -10.80 3.68 -24.06
CA VAL A 99 -11.77 4.55 -24.77
C VAL A 99 -11.06 5.63 -25.58
N LEU A 100 -10.00 6.23 -25.04
CA LEU A 100 -9.21 7.24 -25.77
C LEU A 100 -8.53 6.67 -27.00
N GLN A 101 -8.16 5.40 -27.01
CA GLN A 101 -7.64 4.74 -28.21
C GLN A 101 -8.72 4.55 -29.26
N ASP A 102 -9.89 4.05 -28.85
CA ASP A 102 -11.02 3.78 -29.75
C ASP A 102 -11.57 5.07 -30.40
N GLU A 103 -11.44 6.22 -29.72
CA GLU A 103 -11.89 7.54 -30.19
C GLU A 103 -10.80 8.33 -30.94
N ASP A 104 -9.70 7.70 -31.37
CA ASP A 104 -8.56 8.35 -32.04
C ASP A 104 -7.93 9.51 -31.23
N ALA A 105 -8.11 9.52 -29.91
CA ALA A 105 -7.63 10.52 -28.97
C ALA A 105 -6.51 9.97 -28.06
N TYR A 106 -5.65 9.12 -28.64
CA TYR A 106 -4.63 8.36 -27.91
C TYR A 106 -3.76 9.26 -27.02
N LYS A 107 -3.58 8.79 -25.79
CA LYS A 107 -2.66 9.38 -24.81
C LYS A 107 -1.94 8.23 -24.08
N PRO A 108 -0.61 8.32 -23.86
CA PRO A 108 0.12 7.31 -23.10
C PRO A 108 -0.53 7.05 -21.73
N LEU A 109 -0.60 5.78 -21.32
CA LEU A 109 -1.23 5.38 -20.06
C LEU A 109 -0.56 6.06 -18.88
N TYR A 110 0.78 6.16 -18.92
CA TYR A 110 1.55 6.82 -17.88
C TYR A 110 1.20 8.31 -17.72
N ASP A 111 0.87 9.03 -18.79
CA ASP A 111 0.46 10.43 -18.69
C ASP A 111 -0.91 10.60 -18.04
N ILE A 112 -1.78 9.59 -18.15
CA ILE A 112 -3.07 9.57 -17.46
C ILE A 112 -2.84 9.31 -15.97
N PHE A 113 -1.90 8.43 -15.62
CA PHE A 113 -1.46 8.24 -14.24
C PHE A 113 -0.80 9.48 -13.65
N ASN A 114 0.07 10.17 -14.38
CA ASN A 114 0.68 11.43 -13.93
C ASN A 114 -0.36 12.51 -13.64
N GLN A 115 -1.39 12.61 -14.48
CA GLN A 115 -2.54 13.47 -14.20
C GLN A 115 -3.24 13.05 -12.89
N TYR A 116 -3.41 11.76 -12.67
CA TYR A 116 -4.03 11.22 -11.45
C TYR A 116 -3.18 11.48 -10.19
N PHE A 117 -1.86 11.29 -10.27
CA PHE A 117 -0.92 11.64 -9.21
C PHE A 117 -1.02 13.12 -8.84
N GLY A 118 -1.17 13.99 -9.84
CA GLY A 118 -1.44 15.41 -9.62
C GLY A 118 -2.68 15.66 -8.78
N TYR A 119 -3.79 14.94 -9.06
CA TYR A 119 -5.01 15.04 -8.26
C TYR A 119 -4.84 14.53 -6.83
N ILE A 120 -4.06 13.48 -6.61
CA ILE A 120 -3.75 12.98 -5.26
C ILE A 120 -2.90 13.99 -4.49
N ASN A 121 -1.96 14.67 -5.16
CA ASN A 121 -1.11 15.67 -4.55
C ASN A 121 -1.88 16.92 -4.12
N THR A 122 -2.68 17.50 -5.02
CA THR A 122 -3.35 18.80 -4.77
C THR A 122 -4.79 18.67 -4.27
N GLY A 123 -5.36 17.47 -4.35
CA GLY A 123 -6.77 17.24 -4.16
C GLY A 123 -7.61 17.59 -5.40
N ARG A 124 -8.76 16.94 -5.55
CA ARG A 124 -9.70 17.20 -6.63
C ARG A 124 -11.12 16.92 -6.15
N LYS A 125 -12.04 17.86 -6.43
CA LYS A 125 -13.47 17.61 -6.27
C LYS A 125 -14.01 16.76 -7.43
N GLY A 126 -14.69 15.69 -7.07
CA GLY A 126 -15.38 14.79 -7.98
C GLY A 126 -16.69 15.39 -8.49
N LYS A 127 -17.33 14.70 -9.44
CA LYS A 127 -18.72 15.00 -9.81
C LYS A 127 -19.69 14.59 -8.70
N THR A 128 -19.34 13.51 -8.01
CA THR A 128 -20.04 13.00 -6.83
C THR A 128 -19.10 13.04 -5.63
N PRO A 129 -19.61 13.09 -4.39
CA PRO A 129 -18.76 13.04 -3.20
C PRO A 129 -17.89 11.78 -3.12
N GLN A 130 -18.30 10.68 -3.77
CA GLN A 130 -17.54 9.43 -3.81
C GLN A 130 -16.36 9.49 -4.82
N ASP A 131 -16.36 10.48 -5.71
CA ASP A 131 -15.25 10.78 -6.63
C ASP A 131 -14.31 11.86 -6.09
N ASP A 132 -14.52 12.35 -4.86
CA ASP A 132 -13.62 13.33 -4.25
C ASP A 132 -12.26 12.67 -3.94
N ILE A 133 -11.19 13.39 -4.28
CA ILE A 133 -9.81 13.03 -3.94
C ILE A 133 -9.31 14.10 -2.98
N PHE A 134 -8.96 13.69 -1.76
CA PHE A 134 -8.34 14.59 -0.80
C PHE A 134 -6.86 14.83 -1.17
N ALA A 135 -6.31 15.95 -0.72
CA ALA A 135 -4.89 16.22 -0.88
C ALA A 135 -4.09 15.36 0.09
N TYR A 136 -3.44 14.32 -0.43
CA TYR A 136 -2.52 13.48 0.33
C TYR A 136 -1.12 14.11 0.25
N ASN A 137 -0.96 15.19 1.00
CA ASN A 137 0.30 15.89 1.14
C ASN A 137 1.31 14.98 1.88
N GLY A 138 2.42 14.65 1.25
CA GLY A 138 3.41 13.74 1.85
C GLY A 138 4.69 13.51 1.05
N GLY A 139 4.98 14.35 0.05
CA GLY A 139 6.19 14.23 -0.78
C GLY A 139 6.16 13.11 -1.83
N LEU A 140 5.44 12.01 -1.58
CA LEU A 140 5.37 10.85 -2.49
C LEU A 140 4.84 11.26 -3.89
N PHE A 141 3.80 12.07 -3.93
CA PHE A 141 3.15 12.55 -5.16
C PHE A 141 3.63 13.95 -5.63
N PHE A 142 4.69 14.49 -5.02
CA PHE A 142 5.28 15.75 -5.51
C PHE A 142 5.89 15.54 -6.90
N SER A 143 5.90 16.61 -7.69
CA SER A 143 6.56 16.66 -8.99
C SER A 143 8.00 16.15 -8.87
N ASP A 144 8.42 15.41 -9.88
CA ASP A 144 9.69 14.71 -9.90
C ASP A 144 10.23 14.78 -11.32
N GLU A 145 11.24 15.62 -11.53
CA GLU A 145 11.76 15.95 -12.85
C GLU A 145 12.11 14.72 -13.71
N VAL A 146 12.59 13.63 -13.10
CA VAL A 146 12.90 12.41 -13.85
C VAL A 146 11.62 11.67 -14.22
N LEU A 147 10.72 11.44 -13.25
CA LEU A 147 9.46 10.71 -13.49
C LEU A 147 8.48 11.50 -14.35
N ASP A 148 8.51 12.82 -14.33
CA ASP A 148 7.63 13.68 -15.12
C ASP A 148 8.05 13.70 -16.61
N ASN A 149 9.30 13.34 -16.92
CA ASN A 149 9.87 13.32 -18.28
C ASN A 149 10.19 11.91 -18.81
N ILE A 150 9.90 10.86 -18.04
CA ILE A 150 10.18 9.48 -18.48
C ILE A 150 9.04 8.94 -19.34
N VAL A 151 9.40 8.18 -20.37
CA VAL A 151 8.44 7.42 -21.18
C VAL A 151 8.43 6.00 -20.65
N ILE A 152 7.23 5.50 -20.33
CA ILE A 152 7.00 4.11 -19.95
C ILE A 152 6.08 3.51 -21.00
N ASP A 153 6.49 2.37 -21.56
CA ASP A 153 5.71 1.71 -22.60
C ASP A 153 4.41 1.14 -22.01
N ASP A 154 3.29 1.35 -22.71
CA ASP A 154 1.96 0.97 -22.23
C ASP A 154 1.81 -0.55 -22.08
N ASP A 155 2.52 -1.34 -22.90
CA ASP A 155 2.56 -2.80 -22.87
C ASP A 155 3.30 -3.35 -21.64
N VAL A 156 4.17 -2.55 -21.03
CA VAL A 156 4.77 -2.85 -19.71
C VAL A 156 3.83 -2.42 -18.60
N LEU A 157 3.29 -1.19 -18.67
CA LEU A 157 2.55 -0.62 -17.55
C LEU A 157 1.18 -1.27 -17.33
N GLN A 158 0.39 -1.42 -18.41
CA GLN A 158 -0.99 -1.89 -18.34
C GLN A 158 -1.15 -3.28 -17.69
N PRO A 159 -0.41 -4.33 -18.09
CA PRO A 159 -0.64 -5.66 -17.54
C PRO A 159 -0.28 -5.74 -16.07
N HIS A 160 0.77 -5.04 -15.63
CA HIS A 160 1.20 -5.03 -14.24
C HIS A 160 0.21 -4.31 -13.32
N VAL A 161 -0.28 -3.12 -13.71
CA VAL A 161 -1.25 -2.39 -12.88
C VAL A 161 -2.60 -3.11 -12.82
N MET A 162 -3.02 -3.78 -13.90
CA MET A 162 -4.24 -4.59 -13.92
C MET A 162 -4.10 -5.88 -13.10
N LYS A 163 -2.91 -6.47 -13.07
CA LYS A 163 -2.63 -7.64 -12.23
C LYS A 163 -2.65 -7.28 -10.75
N LEU A 164 -2.06 -6.14 -10.39
CA LEU A 164 -1.93 -5.73 -8.99
C LEU A 164 -3.24 -5.16 -8.42
N THR A 165 -4.05 -4.42 -9.18
CA THR A 165 -5.37 -3.93 -8.71
C THR A 165 -6.39 -5.06 -8.50
N ALA A 166 -6.08 -6.30 -8.92
CA ALA A 166 -6.97 -7.45 -8.73
C ALA A 166 -6.87 -8.09 -7.33
N TYR A 167 -5.85 -7.74 -6.54
CA TYR A 167 -5.71 -8.16 -5.15
C TYR A 167 -6.57 -7.28 -4.24
N ASP A 168 -7.12 -7.84 -3.16
CA ASP A 168 -7.80 -7.05 -2.13
C ASP A 168 -6.81 -6.61 -1.04
N PHE A 169 -6.39 -5.34 -1.10
CA PHE A 169 -5.42 -4.76 -0.17
C PHE A 169 -5.99 -4.48 1.22
N GLN A 170 -7.30 -4.54 1.40
CA GLN A 170 -7.93 -4.36 2.71
C GLN A 170 -8.04 -5.67 3.48
N SER A 171 -8.39 -6.77 2.80
CA SER A 171 -8.72 -8.04 3.45
C SER A 171 -7.65 -9.12 3.30
N GLU A 172 -6.97 -9.20 2.14
CA GLU A 172 -5.98 -10.25 1.86
C GLU A 172 -4.55 -9.83 2.23
N ILE A 173 -4.33 -8.53 2.49
CA ILE A 173 -2.99 -7.96 2.73
C ILE A 173 -2.91 -7.36 4.14
N ASP A 174 -2.56 -8.19 5.12
CA ASP A 174 -2.15 -7.78 6.47
C ASP A 174 -0.97 -6.78 6.44
N VAL A 175 -0.94 -5.83 7.38
CA VAL A 175 0.11 -4.81 7.53
C VAL A 175 1.51 -5.43 7.65
N ASN A 176 1.58 -6.65 8.20
CA ASN A 176 2.82 -7.43 8.28
C ASN A 176 3.39 -7.77 6.90
N ILE A 177 2.54 -7.96 5.88
CA ILE A 177 2.95 -8.26 4.50
C ILE A 177 3.62 -7.07 3.86
N LEU A 178 3.10 -5.86 4.08
CA LEU A 178 3.74 -4.64 3.60
C LEU A 178 5.15 -4.51 4.18
N GLY A 179 5.30 -4.80 5.48
CA GLY A 179 6.60 -4.88 6.16
C GLY A 179 7.55 -5.87 5.48
N HIS A 180 7.07 -7.07 5.15
CA HIS A 180 7.87 -8.08 4.45
C HIS A 180 8.21 -7.69 3.00
N ILE A 181 7.30 -7.05 2.27
CA ILE A 181 7.55 -6.49 0.93
C ILE A 181 8.66 -5.45 1.03
N PHE A 182 8.59 -4.52 1.99
CA PHE A 182 9.63 -3.52 2.22
C PHE A 182 10.98 -4.13 2.64
N GLU A 183 11.00 -5.11 3.55
CA GLU A 183 12.24 -5.76 3.98
C GLU A 183 12.95 -6.50 2.85
N ASN A 184 12.18 -7.25 2.05
CA ASN A 184 12.73 -8.01 0.93
C ASN A 184 13.13 -7.07 -0.20
N SER A 185 12.35 -6.00 -0.46
CA SER A 185 12.67 -5.03 -1.49
C SER A 185 14.00 -4.32 -1.21
N LEU A 186 14.33 -4.02 0.05
CA LEU A 186 15.63 -3.43 0.46
C LEU A 186 16.80 -4.33 0.11
N SER A 187 16.68 -5.64 0.36
CA SER A 187 17.74 -6.61 0.06
C SER A 187 17.96 -6.72 -1.46
N GLU A 188 16.88 -6.70 -2.24
CA GLU A 188 16.96 -6.72 -3.70
C GLU A 188 17.50 -5.41 -4.28
N ILE A 189 17.10 -4.26 -3.69
CA ILE A 189 17.64 -2.94 -4.02
C ILE A 189 19.16 -2.95 -3.87
N GLU A 190 19.68 -3.42 -2.73
CA GLU A 190 21.12 -3.51 -2.50
C GLU A 190 21.84 -4.37 -3.52
N ASN A 191 21.28 -5.53 -3.85
CA ASN A 191 21.87 -6.44 -4.82
C ASN A 191 21.95 -5.80 -6.21
N VAL A 192 20.93 -5.04 -6.62
CA VAL A 192 20.93 -4.32 -7.89
C VAL A 192 21.94 -3.17 -7.86
N ILE A 193 21.95 -2.36 -6.80
CA ILE A 193 22.90 -1.24 -6.64
C ILE A 193 24.35 -1.75 -6.67
N ALA A 194 24.67 -2.79 -5.90
CA ALA A 194 26.01 -3.35 -5.84
C ALA A 194 26.46 -3.92 -7.20
N LYS A 195 25.55 -4.57 -7.95
CA LYS A 195 25.83 -5.01 -9.32
C LYS A 195 26.10 -3.84 -10.27
N LEU A 196 25.29 -2.78 -10.19
CA LEU A 196 25.46 -1.58 -11.01
C LEU A 196 26.76 -0.83 -10.68
N GLU A 197 27.18 -0.84 -9.42
CA GLU A 197 28.44 -0.25 -8.95
C GLU A 197 29.67 -1.16 -9.15
N GLY A 198 29.49 -2.37 -9.71
CA GLY A 198 30.58 -3.33 -9.92
C GLY A 198 31.17 -3.93 -8.63
N LYS A 199 30.44 -3.89 -7.52
CA LYS A 199 30.85 -4.44 -6.22
C LYS A 199 30.41 -5.90 -6.08
N GLU A 200 31.25 -6.73 -5.49
CA GLU A 200 30.87 -8.12 -5.17
C GLU A 200 29.73 -8.15 -4.13
N VAL A 201 28.66 -8.88 -4.47
CA VAL A 201 27.51 -9.09 -3.60
C VAL A 201 27.79 -10.29 -2.69
N ASP A 202 28.18 -10.01 -1.45
CA ASP A 202 28.27 -11.05 -0.42
C ASP A 202 26.87 -11.40 0.11
N LYS A 203 26.29 -12.50 -0.39
CA LYS A 203 24.96 -13.00 0.00
C LYS A 203 24.82 -13.25 1.51
N ASN A 204 25.94 -13.40 2.24
CA ASN A 204 25.93 -13.58 3.69
C ASN A 204 25.97 -12.26 4.48
N LYS A 205 26.20 -11.11 3.83
CA LYS A 205 26.29 -9.76 4.42
C LYS A 205 25.33 -8.75 3.79
N THR A 206 24.10 -9.15 3.50
CA THR A 206 23.02 -8.20 3.15
C THR A 206 22.91 -7.12 4.24
N LYS A 207 22.75 -5.83 3.92
CA LYS A 207 22.67 -4.80 4.98
C LYS A 207 21.51 -5.06 5.91
N ARG A 208 20.42 -5.71 5.46
CA ARG A 208 19.34 -6.19 6.34
C ARG A 208 19.87 -6.89 7.61
N LYS A 209 20.82 -7.83 7.46
CA LYS A 209 21.46 -8.53 8.59
C LYS A 209 22.49 -7.66 9.32
N LYS A 210 23.19 -6.77 8.61
CA LYS A 210 24.26 -5.93 9.17
C LYS A 210 23.74 -4.72 9.95
N GLU A 211 22.65 -4.11 9.48
CA GLU A 211 21.97 -2.93 10.01
C GLU A 211 20.72 -3.32 10.83
N GLY A 212 20.39 -4.62 10.91
CA GLY A 212 19.31 -5.12 11.76
C GLY A 212 17.91 -4.68 11.30
N ILE A 213 17.71 -4.49 10.00
CA ILE A 213 16.46 -3.97 9.44
C ILE A 213 15.44 -5.11 9.38
N PHE A 214 14.71 -5.29 10.47
CA PHE A 214 13.61 -6.24 10.58
C PHE A 214 12.36 -5.52 11.04
N TYR A 215 11.23 -5.85 10.45
CA TYR A 215 9.94 -5.34 10.88
C TYR A 215 9.63 -5.90 12.26
N THR A 216 9.36 -5.01 13.20
CA THR A 216 9.08 -5.37 14.58
C THR A 216 7.69 -6.01 14.66
N PRO A 217 7.55 -7.26 15.16
CA PRO A 217 6.27 -7.92 15.26
C PRO A 217 5.24 -7.11 16.06
N LYS A 218 3.96 -7.22 15.66
CA LYS A 218 2.83 -6.47 16.24
C LYS A 218 2.72 -6.57 17.77
N TYR A 219 3.04 -7.72 18.36
CA TYR A 219 2.97 -7.91 19.81
C TYR A 219 4.08 -7.12 20.55
N ILE A 220 5.26 -6.96 19.94
CA ILE A 220 6.35 -6.15 20.49
C ILE A 220 6.00 -4.66 20.38
N THR A 221 5.51 -4.20 19.23
CA THR A 221 5.11 -2.79 19.06
C THR A 221 3.97 -2.43 20.01
N LYS A 222 2.97 -3.31 20.17
CA LYS A 222 1.91 -3.16 21.16
C LYS A 222 2.47 -3.05 22.57
N TYR A 223 3.37 -3.95 22.97
CA TYR A 223 4.00 -3.88 24.31
C TYR A 223 4.72 -2.55 24.56
N ILE A 224 5.49 -2.06 23.58
CA ILE A 224 6.20 -0.77 23.69
C ILE A 224 5.19 0.37 23.85
N ILE A 225 4.15 0.41 23.01
CA ILE A 225 3.11 1.45 23.06
C ILE A 225 2.40 1.42 24.41
N ASP A 226 1.90 0.26 24.84
CA ASP A 226 1.15 0.09 26.08
C ASP A 226 1.99 0.55 27.30
N ASN A 227 3.30 0.31 27.28
CA ASN A 227 4.20 0.71 28.37
C ASN A 227 4.80 2.11 28.25
N THR A 228 4.55 2.84 27.17
CA THR A 228 5.07 4.21 26.95
C THR A 228 3.93 5.21 26.77
N LEU A 229 3.47 5.39 25.52
CA LEU A 229 2.37 6.28 25.17
C LEU A 229 1.06 5.87 25.85
N GLY A 230 0.80 4.57 25.99
CA GLY A 230 -0.37 4.04 26.68
C GLY A 230 -0.46 4.55 28.11
N LYS A 231 0.61 4.40 28.90
CA LYS A 231 0.68 4.92 30.28
C LYS A 231 0.51 6.43 30.34
N LEU A 232 1.21 7.19 29.48
CA LEU A 232 1.05 8.65 29.43
C LEU A 232 -0.38 9.08 29.09
N CYS A 233 -1.03 8.37 28.17
CA CYS A 233 -2.43 8.62 27.83
C CYS A 233 -3.35 8.29 29.00
N GLU A 234 -3.14 7.19 29.73
CA GLU A 234 -3.93 6.82 30.92
C GLU A 234 -3.78 7.83 32.06
N GLU A 235 -2.55 8.28 32.34
CA GLU A 235 -2.28 9.32 33.33
C GLU A 235 -3.00 10.63 32.95
N LYS A 236 -2.88 11.04 31.69
CA LYS A 236 -3.53 12.27 31.21
C LYS A 236 -5.05 12.17 31.18
N LYS A 237 -5.61 11.00 30.82
CA LYS A 237 -7.05 10.74 30.93
C LYS A 237 -7.53 10.88 32.37
N THR A 238 -6.77 10.33 33.32
CA THR A 238 -7.09 10.42 34.75
C THR A 238 -7.05 11.87 35.23
N GLU A 239 -6.01 12.63 34.87
CA GLU A 239 -5.88 14.06 35.19
C GLU A 239 -7.05 14.89 34.62
N LEU A 240 -7.48 14.59 33.40
CA LEU A 240 -8.58 15.28 32.73
C LEU A 240 -9.97 14.74 33.13
N GLY A 241 -10.05 13.72 33.99
CA GLY A 241 -11.31 13.07 34.38
C GLY A 241 -12.06 12.41 33.22
N ILE A 242 -11.35 11.95 32.19
CA ILE A 242 -11.92 11.29 31.02
C ILE A 242 -12.22 9.82 31.37
N VAL A 243 -13.51 9.48 31.48
CA VAL A 243 -13.98 8.11 31.74
C VAL A 243 -14.40 7.47 30.41
N ASP A 244 -13.68 6.45 29.94
CA ASP A 244 -13.92 5.81 28.63
C ASP A 244 -15.37 5.29 28.46
N GLU A 245 -16.04 4.91 29.55
CA GLU A 245 -17.46 4.49 29.55
C GLU A 245 -18.44 5.60 29.14
N GLU A 246 -18.11 6.88 29.38
CA GLU A 246 -18.92 8.01 28.90
C GLU A 246 -18.78 8.23 27.38
N TYR A 247 -17.64 7.84 26.80
CA TYR A 247 -17.33 8.03 25.38
C TYR A 247 -17.81 6.87 24.50
N ALA A 248 -17.92 5.66 25.06
CA ALA A 248 -18.49 4.49 24.39
C ALA A 248 -20.00 4.61 24.10
N LYS A 249 -20.72 5.47 24.83
CA LYS A 249 -22.10 5.84 24.50
C LYS A 249 -22.07 6.72 23.25
N GLY A 250 -22.46 6.14 22.11
CA GLY A 250 -22.51 6.83 20.81
C GLY A 250 -23.14 8.22 20.87
N ARG A 251 -22.77 9.09 19.92
CA ARG A 251 -23.07 10.54 19.85
C ARG A 251 -24.50 11.00 20.20
N ARG A 252 -25.50 10.11 20.19
CA ARG A 252 -26.91 10.40 20.52
C ARG A 252 -27.17 10.74 22.00
N ASN A 253 -26.34 10.30 22.95
CA ASN A 253 -26.60 10.45 24.39
C ASN A 253 -25.59 11.35 25.15
N ARG A 254 -24.89 12.26 24.45
CA ARG A 254 -23.95 13.18 25.12
C ARG A 254 -24.64 14.41 25.71
N LYS A 255 -24.29 14.78 26.95
CA LYS A 255 -24.70 16.05 27.56
C LYS A 255 -24.13 17.23 26.73
N LYS A 256 -24.97 18.22 26.45
CA LYS A 256 -24.64 19.39 25.60
C LYS A 256 -23.41 20.18 26.08
N GLU A 257 -23.09 20.14 27.37
CA GLU A 257 -21.93 20.83 27.95
C GLU A 257 -20.59 20.24 27.50
N THR A 258 -20.50 18.92 27.30
CA THR A 258 -19.25 18.24 26.89
C THR A 258 -18.94 18.46 25.41
N ILE A 259 -19.96 18.70 24.57
CA ILE A 259 -19.79 19.02 23.14
C ILE A 259 -19.28 20.46 22.95
N LYS A 260 -19.63 21.39 23.86
CA LYS A 260 -19.22 22.80 23.79
C LYS A 260 -17.78 23.08 24.24
N LYS A 261 -17.12 22.12 24.91
CA LYS A 261 -15.73 22.22 25.38
C LYS A 261 -14.71 21.64 24.40
N LEU A 262 -15.17 20.98 23.34
CA LEU A 262 -14.37 20.57 22.17
C LEU A 262 -14.37 21.69 21.13
#